data_AF-A0A942P6E6-F1
#
_entry.id   AF-A0A942P6E6-F1
#
_cell.length_a   1.000
_cell.length_b   1.000
_cell.length_c   1.000
_cell.angle_alpha   90.00
_cell.angle_beta   90.00
_cell.angle_gamma   90.00
#
_symmetry.space_group_name_H-M   'P 1'
#
loop_
_entity.id
_entity.type
_entity.pdbx_description
1 polymer ?
#
loop_
_entity_poly.entity_id
_entity_poly.type
_entity_poly.pdbx_seq_one_letter_code
_entity_poly.pdbx_strand_id
1 'polypeptide(L)'
;MKNKILLLLLAFIINSAISQTTEYKDLILSVEKKPINNQTSSIFILKFKPGKLLQIKTVDGRKLASKKYFLQDSSILMIRQSKTAAIDIDTISLQEIASIRGAVYDDNQRKMMGGVILIASLPFGTIPILISAWVGGPVFLVAIPFVGTSIAGLSMLGPRRFNTTERWELKVIDR
;
A
#
# COMPACT_ATOMS: atom_id res chain seq x y z
N MET A 1 -47.30 37.91 -1.12
CA MET A 1 -47.20 36.46 -0.80
C MET A 1 -46.24 35.71 -1.72
N LYS A 2 -46.26 35.96 -3.04
CA LYS A 2 -45.36 35.31 -4.02
C LYS A 2 -43.86 35.42 -3.68
N ASN A 3 -43.38 36.58 -3.23
CA ASN A 3 -41.96 36.77 -2.88
C ASN A 3 -41.52 35.99 -1.62
N LYS A 4 -42.44 35.71 -0.68
CA LYS A 4 -42.14 34.93 0.54
C LYS A 4 -41.98 33.44 0.23
N ILE A 5 -42.78 32.93 -0.70
CA ILE A 5 -42.68 31.54 -1.19
C ILE A 5 -41.37 31.34 -1.96
N LEU A 6 -41.00 32.31 -2.80
CA LEU A 6 -39.74 32.28 -3.54
C LEU A 6 -38.52 32.25 -2.60
N LEU A 7 -38.53 33.08 -1.55
CA LEU A 7 -37.49 33.10 -0.52
C LEU A 7 -37.40 31.79 0.27
N LEU A 8 -38.55 31.18 0.60
CA LEU A 8 -38.60 29.88 1.28
C LEU A 8 -38.05 28.75 0.41
N LEU A 9 -38.35 28.76 -0.89
CA LEU A 9 -37.86 27.78 -1.85
C LEU A 9 -36.35 27.93 -2.08
N LEU A 10 -35.86 29.18 -2.13
CA LEU A 10 -34.43 29.47 -2.23
C LEU A 10 -33.67 29.02 -0.97
N ALA A 11 -34.22 29.29 0.22
CA ALA A 11 -33.65 28.84 1.48
C ALA A 11 -33.62 27.31 1.59
N PHE A 12 -34.63 26.62 1.07
CA PHE A 12 -34.68 25.16 1.02
C PHE A 12 -33.61 24.57 0.08
N ILE A 13 -33.41 25.16 -1.11
CA ILE A 13 -32.37 24.73 -2.06
C ILE A 13 -30.97 24.97 -1.46
N ILE A 14 -30.75 26.13 -0.83
CA ILE A 14 -29.46 26.48 -0.22
C ILE A 14 -29.14 25.53 0.95
N ASN A 15 -30.10 25.25 1.84
CA ASN A 15 -29.89 24.27 2.92
C ASN A 15 -29.66 22.85 2.39
N SER A 16 -30.36 22.46 1.32
CA SER A 16 -30.17 21.14 0.70
C SER A 16 -28.80 21.00 0.03
N ALA A 17 -28.27 22.08 -0.56
CA ALA A 17 -26.95 22.12 -1.16
C ALA A 17 -25.84 22.12 -0.09
N ILE A 18 -26.01 22.86 1.01
CA ILE A 18 -25.05 22.91 2.12
C ILE A 18 -25.07 21.60 2.94
N SER A 19 -26.22 20.96 3.12
CA SER A 19 -26.31 19.68 3.84
C SER A 19 -25.67 18.50 3.09
N GLN A 20 -25.32 18.68 1.82
CA GLN A 20 -24.54 17.70 1.04
C GLN A 20 -23.03 17.94 1.10
N THR A 21 -22.57 19.04 1.69
CA THR A 21 -21.15 19.33 1.90
C THR A 21 -20.70 18.96 3.31
N THR A 22 -21.20 17.87 3.88
CA THR A 22 -20.43 17.17 4.91
C THR A 22 -19.13 16.73 4.27
N GLU A 23 -18.04 17.46 4.58
CA GLU A 23 -16.68 17.06 4.27
C GLU A 23 -16.48 15.63 4.77
N TYR A 24 -16.55 14.66 3.85
CA TYR A 24 -15.92 13.39 4.10
C TYR A 24 -14.44 13.68 4.24
N LYS A 25 -13.93 13.66 5.47
CA LYS A 25 -12.50 13.67 5.72
C LYS A 25 -11.91 12.53 4.90
N ASP A 26 -11.12 12.88 3.91
CA ASP A 26 -10.48 11.94 3.02
C ASP A 26 -9.34 11.30 3.83
N LEU A 27 -9.65 10.26 4.60
CA LEU A 27 -8.69 9.61 5.49
C LEU A 27 -7.69 8.78 4.66
N ILE A 28 -6.42 8.85 5.04
CA ILE A 28 -5.35 8.07 4.42
C ILE A 28 -4.59 7.27 5.47
N LEU A 29 -4.28 6.03 5.13
CA LEU A 29 -3.40 5.21 5.94
C LEU A 29 -1.95 5.60 5.68
N SER A 30 -1.23 5.93 6.74
CA SER A 30 0.19 6.23 6.71
C SER A 30 0.97 5.22 7.55
N VAL A 31 2.23 5.03 7.18
CA VAL A 31 3.19 4.26 7.97
C VAL A 31 4.38 5.14 8.28
N GLU A 32 4.77 5.14 9.55
CA GLU A 32 5.88 5.92 10.06
C GLU A 32 6.95 4.98 10.62
N LYS A 33 8.22 5.31 10.40
CA LYS A 33 9.31 4.56 11.00
C LYS A 33 9.55 5.08 12.43
N LYS A 34 9.45 4.21 13.43
CA LYS A 34 9.80 4.53 14.82
C LYS A 34 11.30 4.91 14.90
N PRO A 35 11.64 6.02 15.57
CA PRO A 35 13.03 6.40 15.76
C PRO A 35 13.73 5.38 16.65
N ILE A 36 14.97 5.04 16.31
CA ILE A 36 15.83 4.23 17.16
C ILE A 36 16.58 5.23 18.07
N ASN A 37 16.37 5.16 19.38
CA ASN A 37 17.07 5.95 20.41
C ASN A 37 16.82 7.47 20.43
N ASN A 38 15.57 7.95 20.28
CA ASN A 38 15.19 9.38 20.39
C ASN A 38 15.99 10.36 19.51
N GLN A 39 16.83 9.88 18.59
CA GLN A 39 17.58 10.73 17.66
C GLN A 39 16.73 10.99 16.42
N THR A 40 16.16 12.18 16.42
CA THR A 40 15.40 12.79 15.33
C THR A 40 16.28 12.93 14.10
N SER A 41 16.11 12.06 13.11
CA SER A 41 16.51 12.39 11.74
C SER A 41 15.71 11.55 10.77
N SER A 42 14.77 12.20 10.09
CA SER A 42 13.81 11.67 9.11
C SER A 42 12.70 10.76 9.66
N ILE A 43 11.56 11.37 10.00
CA ILE A 43 10.28 10.67 10.07
C ILE A 43 9.93 10.29 8.62
N PHE A 44 10.26 9.06 8.24
CA PHE A 44 9.82 8.52 6.96
C PHE A 44 8.33 8.19 7.06
N ILE A 45 7.50 9.14 6.62
CA ILE A 45 6.06 8.96 6.48
C ILE A 45 5.77 8.50 5.05
N LEU A 46 5.22 7.30 4.90
CA LEU A 46 4.75 6.82 3.61
C LEU A 46 3.23 6.64 3.66
N LYS A 47 2.54 7.27 2.70
CA LYS A 47 1.08 7.22 2.57
C LYS A 47 0.67 6.12 1.61
N PHE A 48 -0.30 5.28 1.98
CA PHE A 48 -0.90 4.30 1.07
C PHE A 48 -1.88 4.96 0.10
N LYS A 49 -1.97 4.45 -1.13
CA LYS A 49 -2.91 4.94 -2.15
C LYS A 49 -4.32 4.38 -1.90
N PRO A 50 -5.35 5.22 -1.70
CA PRO A 50 -6.74 4.77 -1.59
C PRO A 50 -7.18 3.98 -2.84
N GLY A 51 -8.11 3.04 -2.65
CA GLY A 51 -8.67 2.22 -3.73
C GLY A 51 -7.70 1.24 -4.41
N LYS A 52 -6.44 1.16 -3.95
CA LYS A 52 -5.49 0.11 -4.35
C LYS A 52 -5.59 -1.08 -3.39
N LEU A 53 -5.14 -2.24 -3.87
CA LEU A 53 -5.15 -3.46 -3.08
C LEU A 53 -4.25 -3.30 -1.85
N LEU A 54 -4.82 -3.52 -0.68
CA LEU A 54 -4.15 -3.56 0.61
C LEU A 54 -4.17 -5.01 1.11
N GLN A 55 -3.02 -5.54 1.49
CA GLN A 55 -2.83 -6.86 2.06
C GLN A 55 -2.37 -6.70 3.50
N ILE A 56 -3.11 -7.24 4.45
CA ILE A 56 -2.86 -7.16 5.89
C ILE A 56 -2.60 -8.57 6.40
N LYS A 57 -1.54 -8.72 7.20
CA LYS A 57 -1.34 -9.88 8.06
C LYS A 57 -1.47 -9.39 9.50
N THR A 58 -2.39 -9.97 10.24
CA THR A 58 -2.61 -9.68 11.66
C THR A 58 -1.63 -10.46 12.55
N VAL A 59 -1.50 -10.06 13.81
CA VAL A 59 -0.64 -10.70 14.82
C VAL A 59 -1.08 -12.15 15.09
N ASP A 60 -2.37 -12.41 15.05
CA ASP A 60 -2.96 -13.77 15.14
C ASP A 60 -2.69 -14.66 13.91
N GLY A 61 -2.05 -14.12 12.87
CA GLY A 61 -1.66 -14.84 11.66
C GLY A 61 -2.67 -14.83 10.52
N ARG A 62 -3.87 -14.26 10.69
CA ARG A 62 -4.84 -14.11 9.58
C ARG A 62 -4.27 -13.24 8.48
N LYS A 63 -4.63 -13.56 7.24
CA LYS A 63 -4.22 -12.83 6.03
C LYS A 63 -5.46 -12.33 5.32
N LEU A 64 -5.54 -11.02 5.15
CA LEU A 64 -6.68 -10.31 4.59
C LEU A 64 -6.20 -9.47 3.41
N ALA A 65 -6.99 -9.43 2.34
CA ALA A 65 -6.66 -8.63 1.17
C ALA A 65 -7.93 -8.00 0.60
N SER A 66 -7.93 -6.68 0.42
CA SER A 66 -9.06 -5.99 -0.20
C SER A 66 -8.63 -4.69 -0.91
N LYS A 67 -9.38 -4.31 -1.94
CA LYS A 67 -9.32 -2.98 -2.57
C LYS A 67 -10.31 -2.00 -1.95
N LYS A 68 -11.36 -2.51 -1.28
CA LYS A 68 -12.40 -1.73 -0.63
C LYS A 68 -12.19 -1.81 0.87
N TYR A 69 -11.76 -0.71 1.46
CA TYR A 69 -11.58 -0.58 2.89
C TYR A 69 -11.95 0.83 3.33
N PHE A 70 -12.42 0.95 4.57
CA PHE A 70 -12.67 2.23 5.22
C PHE A 70 -11.73 2.37 6.41
N LEU A 71 -11.27 3.60 6.63
CA LEU A 71 -10.38 3.95 7.71
C LEU A 71 -11.20 4.59 8.83
N GLN A 72 -10.89 4.21 10.07
CA GLN A 72 -11.32 4.88 11.29
C GLN A 72 -10.06 5.20 12.11
N ASP A 73 -10.16 6.13 13.07
CA ASP A 73 -9.02 6.67 13.81
C ASP A 73 -7.97 5.64 14.26
N SER A 74 -8.42 4.46 14.73
CA SER A 74 -7.54 3.39 15.23
C SER A 74 -7.80 2.02 14.59
N SER A 75 -8.62 1.94 13.53
CA SER A 75 -9.00 0.66 12.92
C SER A 75 -9.19 0.76 11.40
N ILE A 76 -9.18 -0.41 10.75
CA ILE A 76 -9.47 -0.57 9.33
C ILE A 76 -10.64 -1.54 9.18
N LEU A 77 -11.65 -1.12 8.45
CA LEU A 77 -12.77 -1.94 7.99
C LEU A 77 -12.42 -2.50 6.61
N MET A 78 -12.16 -3.78 6.51
CA MET A 78 -11.87 -4.48 5.25
C MET A 78 -13.14 -5.12 4.71
N ILE A 79 -13.58 -4.69 3.52
CA ILE A 79 -14.76 -5.27 2.87
C ILE A 79 -14.31 -6.35 1.90
N ARG A 80 -14.76 -7.57 2.11
CA ARG A 80 -14.47 -8.73 1.26
C ARG A 80 -15.77 -9.23 0.63
N GLN A 81 -15.71 -9.59 -0.64
CA GLN A 81 -16.78 -10.35 -1.27
C GLN A 81 -16.52 -11.83 -1.02
N SER A 82 -17.46 -12.49 -0.35
CA SER A 82 -17.45 -13.94 -0.21
C SER A 82 -17.87 -14.61 -1.52
N LYS A 83 -17.50 -15.88 -1.69
CA LYS A 83 -17.90 -16.69 -2.84
C LYS A 83 -19.43 -16.89 -2.91
N THR A 84 -20.13 -16.69 -1.81
CA THR A 84 -21.57 -16.90 -1.64
C THR A 84 -22.40 -15.62 -1.76
N ALA A 85 -21.92 -14.61 -2.49
CA ALA A 85 -22.54 -13.29 -2.67
C ALA A 85 -22.78 -12.47 -1.39
N ALA A 86 -22.40 -12.98 -0.21
CA ALA A 86 -22.37 -12.25 1.04
C ALA A 86 -21.19 -11.26 1.08
N ILE A 87 -21.43 -10.09 1.69
CA ILE A 87 -20.40 -9.10 1.98
C ILE A 87 -19.89 -9.37 3.39
N ASP A 88 -18.63 -9.79 3.49
CA ASP A 88 -17.96 -9.96 4.77
C ASP A 88 -17.20 -8.67 5.10
N ILE A 89 -17.38 -8.18 6.32
CA ILE A 89 -16.71 -6.97 6.81
C ILE A 89 -15.88 -7.37 8.03
N ASP A 90 -14.56 -7.24 7.92
CA ASP A 90 -13.66 -7.41 9.05
C ASP A 90 -13.22 -6.06 9.57
N THR A 91 -13.40 -5.83 10.87
CA THR A 91 -12.80 -4.68 11.56
C THR A 91 -11.49 -5.13 12.19
N ILE A 92 -10.39 -4.44 11.91
CA ILE A 92 -9.06 -4.78 12.39
C ILE A 92 -8.48 -3.56 13.08
N SER A 93 -8.05 -3.71 14.33
CA SER A 93 -7.30 -2.66 15.02
C SER A 93 -5.93 -2.46 14.37
N LEU A 94 -5.47 -1.21 14.23
CA LEU A 94 -4.14 -0.92 13.66
C LEU A 94 -3.00 -1.57 14.46
N GLN A 95 -3.21 -1.76 15.77
CA GLN A 95 -2.24 -2.38 16.67
C GLN A 95 -2.14 -3.90 16.47
N GLU A 96 -3.19 -4.53 15.95
CA GLU A 96 -3.25 -5.96 15.66
C GLU A 96 -2.69 -6.30 14.27
N ILE A 97 -2.33 -5.30 13.47
CA ILE A 97 -1.67 -5.51 12.20
C ILE A 97 -0.21 -5.83 12.49
N ALA A 98 0.26 -6.99 12.04
CA ALA A 98 1.67 -7.40 12.14
C ALA A 98 2.47 -7.02 10.89
N SER A 99 1.86 -7.07 9.71
CA SER A 99 2.48 -6.52 8.51
C SER A 99 1.44 -6.06 7.51
N ILE A 100 1.75 -4.99 6.80
CA ILE A 100 0.89 -4.45 5.76
C ILE A 100 1.64 -4.34 4.44
N ARG A 101 0.96 -4.64 3.34
CA ARG A 101 1.51 -4.53 2.00
C ARG A 101 0.53 -3.81 1.07
N GLY A 102 1.02 -2.84 0.31
CA GLY A 102 0.18 -2.02 -0.56
C GLY A 102 0.97 -1.05 -1.44
N ALA A 103 0.25 -0.36 -2.31
CA ALA A 103 0.82 0.72 -3.12
C ALA A 103 0.91 2.00 -2.29
N VAL A 104 2.08 2.66 -2.29
CA VAL A 104 2.30 3.93 -1.59
C VAL A 104 2.56 5.07 -2.58
N TYR A 105 2.37 6.31 -2.14
CA TYR A 105 2.77 7.51 -2.88
C TYR A 105 4.30 7.61 -2.99
N ASP A 106 4.77 8.36 -4.00
CA ASP A 106 6.19 8.71 -4.24
C ASP A 106 7.20 7.54 -4.28
N ASP A 107 6.70 6.35 -4.60
CA ASP A 107 7.52 5.13 -4.70
C ASP A 107 8.31 5.01 -6.02
N ASN A 108 8.29 6.07 -6.85
CA ASN A 108 8.83 6.05 -8.20
C ASN A 108 10.33 5.82 -8.22
N GLN A 109 11.09 6.46 -7.33
CA GLN A 109 12.55 6.27 -7.24
C GLN A 109 12.91 4.82 -6.94
N ARG A 110 12.22 4.18 -6.00
CA ARG A 110 12.46 2.76 -5.67
C ARG A 110 12.15 1.85 -6.85
N LYS A 111 11.06 2.12 -7.57
CA LYS A 111 10.68 1.35 -8.76
C LYS A 111 11.67 1.56 -9.89
N MET A 112 12.11 2.80 -10.16
CA MET A 112 13.15 3.07 -11.14
C MET A 112 14.45 2.35 -10.79
N MET A 113 14.91 2.44 -9.53
CA MET A 113 16.09 1.73 -9.07
C MET A 113 15.94 0.21 -9.21
N GLY A 114 14.78 -0.35 -8.85
CA GLY A 114 14.47 -1.77 -9.05
C GLY A 114 14.51 -2.20 -10.51
N GLY A 115 13.99 -1.36 -11.41
CA GLY A 115 14.04 -1.58 -12.86
C GLY A 115 15.47 -1.52 -13.41
N VAL A 116 16.27 -0.55 -12.98
CA VAL A 116 17.68 -0.43 -13.37
C VAL A 116 18.48 -1.65 -12.92
N ILE A 117 18.32 -2.06 -11.65
CA ILE A 117 18.98 -3.27 -11.12
C ILE A 117 18.60 -4.50 -11.94
N LEU A 118 17.31 -4.66 -12.23
CA LEU A 118 16.80 -5.79 -13.01
C LEU A 118 17.39 -5.82 -14.42
N ILE A 119 17.39 -4.69 -15.14
CA ILE A 119 17.93 -4.63 -16.51
C ILE A 119 19.44 -4.87 -16.50
N ALA A 120 20.16 -4.27 -15.54
CA ALA A 120 21.61 -4.43 -15.41
C ALA A 120 22.01 -5.87 -15.08
N SER A 121 21.20 -6.63 -14.34
CA SER A 121 21.51 -8.01 -13.97
C SER A 121 21.19 -9.04 -15.04
N LEU A 122 20.28 -8.74 -15.98
CA LEU A 122 19.89 -9.67 -17.05
C LEU A 122 21.06 -10.22 -17.87
N PRO A 123 21.99 -9.41 -18.46
CA PRO A 123 23.06 -9.96 -19.28
C PRO A 123 23.98 -10.90 -18.50
N PHE A 124 24.27 -10.58 -17.24
CA PHE A 124 25.11 -11.42 -16.38
C PHE A 124 24.40 -12.67 -15.87
N GLY A 125 23.07 -12.71 -15.89
CA GLY A 125 22.29 -13.92 -15.65
C GLY A 125 22.15 -14.78 -16.90
N THR A 126 21.82 -14.19 -18.05
CA THR A 126 21.47 -14.94 -19.27
C THR A 126 22.69 -15.46 -20.03
N ILE A 127 23.78 -14.68 -20.11
CA ILE A 127 24.98 -15.06 -20.87
C ILE A 127 25.62 -16.35 -20.30
N PRO A 128 25.87 -16.47 -18.97
CA PRO A 128 26.45 -17.71 -18.43
C PRO A 128 25.54 -18.93 -18.58
N ILE A 129 24.21 -18.73 -18.54
CA ILE A 129 23.23 -19.81 -18.78
C ILE A 129 23.32 -20.29 -20.24
N LEU A 130 23.35 -19.37 -21.21
CA LEU A 130 23.47 -19.71 -22.63
C LEU A 130 24.81 -20.41 -22.93
N ILE A 131 25.91 -19.92 -22.35
CA ILE A 131 27.23 -20.55 -22.49
C ILE A 131 27.21 -21.97 -21.89
N SER A 132 26.56 -22.16 -20.74
CA SER A 132 26.44 -23.48 -20.12
C SER A 132 25.66 -24.46 -20.98
N ALA A 133 24.56 -23.99 -21.59
CA ALA A 133 23.76 -24.79 -22.50
C ALA A 133 24.52 -25.20 -23.76
N TRP A 134 25.47 -24.38 -24.22
CA TRP A 134 26.29 -24.66 -25.40
C TRP A 134 27.51 -25.54 -25.12
N VAL A 135 28.19 -25.31 -23.98
CA VAL A 135 29.46 -25.97 -23.63
C VAL A 135 29.25 -27.22 -22.75
N GLY A 136 28.05 -27.42 -22.18
CA GLY A 136 27.73 -28.58 -21.34
C GLY A 136 28.41 -28.57 -19.97
N GLY A 137 28.79 -27.39 -19.46
CA GLY A 137 29.56 -27.22 -18.22
C GLY A 137 28.84 -26.39 -17.15
N PRO A 138 29.39 -26.32 -15.91
CA PRO A 138 28.75 -25.68 -14.76
C PRO A 138 28.85 -24.15 -14.75
N VAL A 139 28.99 -23.51 -15.92
CA VAL A 139 29.17 -22.05 -16.03
C VAL A 139 27.95 -21.26 -15.51
N PHE A 140 26.79 -21.94 -15.37
CA PHE A 140 25.54 -21.38 -14.86
C PHE A 140 25.65 -20.97 -13.39
N LEU A 141 26.60 -21.52 -12.64
CA LEU A 141 26.84 -21.13 -11.25
C LEU A 141 27.23 -19.64 -11.15
N VAL A 142 27.88 -19.09 -12.17
CA VAL A 142 28.22 -17.67 -12.28
C VAL A 142 26.96 -16.80 -12.39
N ALA A 143 25.85 -17.33 -12.91
CA ALA A 143 24.58 -16.61 -13.03
C ALA A 143 23.82 -16.49 -11.69
N ILE A 144 24.12 -17.34 -10.68
CA ILE A 144 23.34 -17.41 -9.43
C ILE A 144 23.26 -16.05 -8.69
N PRO A 145 24.36 -15.32 -8.47
CA PRO A 145 24.30 -14.01 -7.83
C PRO A 145 23.43 -13.02 -8.62
N PHE A 146 23.49 -13.07 -9.95
CA PHE A 146 22.74 -12.16 -10.83
C PHE A 146 21.25 -12.51 -10.91
N VAL A 147 20.89 -13.78 -10.76
CA VAL A 147 19.49 -14.20 -10.54
C VAL A 147 18.98 -13.60 -9.22
N GLY A 148 19.77 -13.68 -8.15
CA GLY A 148 19.45 -13.04 -6.87
C GLY A 148 19.21 -11.53 -6.99
N THR A 149 20.09 -10.82 -7.70
CA THR A 149 19.90 -9.38 -7.95
C THR A 149 18.68 -9.08 -8.83
N SER A 150 18.36 -9.96 -9.79
CA SER A 150 17.17 -9.81 -10.64
C SER A 150 15.89 -9.94 -9.82
N ILE A 151 15.86 -10.92 -8.91
CA ILE A 151 14.75 -11.12 -7.96
C ILE A 151 14.63 -9.91 -7.03
N ALA A 152 15.74 -9.37 -6.53
CA ALA A 152 15.74 -8.16 -5.71
C ALA A 152 15.19 -6.96 -6.48
N GLY A 153 15.65 -6.72 -7.72
CA GLY A 153 15.14 -5.66 -8.59
C GLY A 153 13.64 -5.79 -8.86
N LEU A 154 13.16 -7.00 -9.17
CA LEU A 154 11.74 -7.29 -9.37
C LEU A 154 10.92 -7.03 -8.10
N SER A 155 11.43 -7.42 -6.93
CA SER A 155 10.76 -7.19 -5.65
C SER A 155 10.57 -5.69 -5.35
N MET A 156 11.49 -4.85 -5.83
CA MET A 156 11.43 -3.40 -5.72
C MET A 156 10.45 -2.74 -6.70
N LEU A 157 9.93 -3.46 -7.70
CA LEU A 157 8.88 -2.94 -8.59
C LEU A 157 7.47 -3.09 -7.99
N GLY A 158 7.29 -4.07 -7.10
CA GLY A 158 6.00 -4.45 -6.52
C GLY A 158 5.46 -3.53 -5.41
N PRO A 159 4.37 -3.91 -4.73
CA PRO A 159 3.85 -3.18 -3.56
C PRO A 159 4.83 -3.19 -2.38
N ARG A 160 4.91 -2.10 -1.60
CA ARG A 160 5.72 -2.08 -0.36
C ARG A 160 5.13 -3.01 0.66
N ARG A 161 6.00 -3.63 1.45
CA ARG A 161 5.65 -4.34 2.68
C ARG A 161 6.31 -3.65 3.86
N PHE A 162 5.55 -3.45 4.93
CA PHE A 162 6.02 -2.89 6.20
C PHE A 162 5.70 -3.88 7.32
N ASN A 163 6.67 -4.12 8.20
CA ASN A 163 6.51 -4.96 9.38
C ASN A 163 6.32 -4.06 10.61
N THR A 164 5.11 -4.04 11.15
CA THR A 164 4.72 -3.18 12.27
C THR A 164 5.12 -3.74 13.64
N THR A 165 5.46 -5.03 13.70
CA THR A 165 6.02 -5.64 14.92
C THR A 165 7.45 -5.17 15.25
N GLU A 166 8.11 -4.53 14.28
CA GLU A 166 9.51 -4.08 14.43
C GLU A 166 9.57 -2.56 14.57
N ARG A 167 9.77 -1.86 13.44
CA ARG A 167 10.18 -0.45 13.39
C ARG A 167 9.14 0.45 12.73
N TRP A 168 7.97 -0.07 12.40
CA TRP A 168 6.95 0.67 11.66
C TRP A 168 5.68 0.83 12.50
N GLU A 169 5.09 2.01 12.48
CA GLU A 169 3.84 2.34 13.16
C GLU A 169 2.82 2.78 12.13
N LEU A 170 1.57 2.36 12.29
CA LEU A 170 0.47 2.75 11.41
C LEU A 170 -0.32 3.88 12.05
N LYS A 171 -0.64 4.90 11.25
CA LYS A 171 -1.48 6.02 11.66
C LYS A 171 -2.45 6.37 10.55
N VAL A 172 -3.67 6.71 10.95
CA VAL A 172 -4.66 7.31 10.06
C VAL A 172 -4.50 8.83 10.13
N ILE A 173 -4.37 9.46 8.98
CA ILE A 173 -4.18 10.91 8.86
C ILE A 173 -5.19 11.46 7.86
N ASP A 174 -5.53 12.74 8.03
CA ASP A 174 -6.29 13.49 7.02
C ASP A 174 -5.39 13.67 5.76
N ARG A 175 -5.97 13.54 4.57
CA ARG A 175 -5.25 13.54 3.28
C ARG A 175 -4.42 14.79 3.04
#